data_AF-A0A938X3U9-F1
#
_entry.id   AF-A0A938X3U9-F1
#
_cell.length_a   1.000
_cell.length_b   1.000
_cell.length_c   1.000
_cell.angle_alpha   90.00
_cell.angle_beta   90.00
_cell.angle_gamma   90.00
#
_symmetry.space_group_name_H-M   'P 1'
#
loop_
_entity.id
_entity.type
_entity.pdbx_description
1 polymer ?
#
loop_
_entity_poly.entity_id
_entity_poly.type
_entity_poly.pdbx_seq_one_letter_code
_entity_poly.pdbx_strand_id
1 'polypeptide(L)'
;MKQKHEIRCNYCGSPAILKPASEIFHDPKQKGYVYVCSHYPSCDAYVSVHPGTKTPMGSLANAALRKKRILAHQAFDQIWKRQIMSRKQAYYWLSDKLGTDPVHTHIAQFGDYRCDQVIRESRKVLINNRQNVSAA
;
A
#
# COMPACT_ATOMS: atom_id res chain seq x y z
N MET A 1 25.82 20.68 2.27
CA MET A 1 24.50 20.87 1.62
C MET A 1 23.70 19.58 1.77
N LYS A 2 22.57 19.56 2.47
CA LYS A 2 21.73 18.35 2.56
C LYS A 2 21.05 18.16 1.21
N GLN A 3 21.37 17.08 0.49
CA GLN A 3 20.65 16.75 -0.74
C GLN A 3 19.16 16.61 -0.41
N LYS A 4 18.34 17.45 -1.02
CA LYS A 4 16.89 17.37 -0.92
C LYS A 4 16.48 16.18 -1.78
N HIS A 5 16.23 15.03 -1.15
CA HIS A 5 15.82 13.82 -1.86
C HIS A 5 14.52 14.10 -2.61
N GLU A 6 14.64 14.19 -3.94
CA GLU A 6 13.52 14.48 -4.82
C GLU A 6 12.76 13.18 -5.09
N ILE A 7 11.49 13.11 -4.68
CA ILE A 7 10.64 11.96 -4.95
C ILE A 7 10.34 11.95 -6.45
N ARG A 8 10.62 10.83 -7.11
CA ARG A 8 10.37 10.64 -8.55
C ARG A 8 9.27 9.64 -8.81
N CYS A 9 8.52 9.87 -9.88
CA CYS A 9 7.50 8.97 -10.36
C CYS A 9 8.16 7.70 -10.95
N ASN A 10 7.78 6.54 -10.42
CA ASN A 10 8.25 5.22 -10.88
C ASN A 10 7.67 4.80 -12.25
N TYR A 11 6.79 5.61 -12.85
CA TYR A 11 6.20 5.34 -14.16
C TYR A 11 6.83 6.17 -15.28
N CYS A 12 7.00 7.47 -15.08
CA CYS A 12 7.48 8.41 -16.11
C CYS A 12 8.77 9.15 -15.74
N GLY A 13 9.38 8.87 -14.59
CA GLY A 13 10.63 9.49 -14.12
C GLY A 13 10.53 10.95 -13.69
N SER A 14 9.37 11.59 -13.90
CA SER A 14 9.13 12.99 -13.57
C SER A 14 9.03 13.22 -12.06
N PRO A 15 9.34 14.44 -11.57
CA PRO A 15 9.31 14.72 -10.14
C PRO A 15 7.87 14.62 -9.59
N ALA A 16 7.78 14.26 -8.31
CA ALA A 16 6.55 14.32 -7.55
C ALA A 16 6.49 15.64 -6.76
N ILE A 17 5.39 16.36 -6.93
CA ILE A 17 5.11 17.63 -6.25
C ILE A 17 4.12 17.40 -5.12
N LEU A 18 4.26 18.13 -4.01
CA LEU A 18 3.36 18.05 -2.88
C LEU A 18 2.13 18.92 -3.15
N LYS A 19 0.93 18.36 -3.14
CA LYS A 19 -0.34 19.08 -3.30
C LYS A 19 -1.32 18.77 -2.17
N PRO A 20 -2.26 19.68 -1.85
CA PRO A 20 -3.36 19.40 -0.95
C PRO A 20 -4.15 18.17 -1.42
N ALA A 21 -4.50 17.29 -0.50
CA ALA A 21 -5.29 16.10 -0.80
C ALA A 21 -6.65 16.43 -1.42
N SER A 22 -7.28 17.52 -0.97
CA SER A 22 -8.56 18.02 -1.49
C SER A 22 -8.54 18.34 -2.98
N GLU A 23 -7.41 18.83 -3.53
CA GLU A 23 -7.27 19.12 -4.96
C GLU A 23 -7.23 17.85 -5.80
N ILE A 24 -6.56 16.80 -5.31
CA ILE A 24 -6.38 15.54 -6.05
C ILE A 24 -7.60 14.64 -5.95
N PHE A 25 -8.25 14.60 -4.78
CA PHE A 25 -9.45 13.81 -4.55
C PHE A 25 -10.73 14.54 -4.94
N HIS A 26 -10.66 15.81 -5.30
CA HIS A 26 -11.80 16.68 -5.60
C HIS A 26 -12.86 16.70 -4.49
N ASP A 27 -12.41 16.60 -3.24
CA ASP A 27 -13.26 16.57 -2.03
C ASP A 27 -12.71 17.56 -0.99
N PRO A 28 -13.41 18.68 -0.71
CA PRO A 28 -12.98 19.69 0.26
C PRO A 28 -12.82 19.16 1.70
N LYS A 29 -13.42 18.01 2.03
CA LYS A 29 -13.30 17.41 3.37
C LYS A 29 -11.96 16.71 3.56
N GLN A 30 -11.24 16.41 2.48
CA GLN A 30 -9.94 15.75 2.56
C GLN A 30 -8.89 16.69 3.13
N LYS A 31 -8.23 16.23 4.20
CA LYS A 31 -7.17 16.98 4.89
C LYS A 31 -5.80 16.39 4.53
N GLY A 32 -4.77 17.22 4.66
CA GLY A 32 -3.38 16.82 4.46
C GLY A 32 -2.93 16.95 3.01
N TYR A 33 -1.85 16.23 2.70
CA TYR A 33 -1.13 16.38 1.44
C TYR A 33 -0.88 15.04 0.77
N VAL A 34 -0.67 15.10 -0.54
CA VAL A 34 -0.25 13.96 -1.36
C VAL A 34 0.95 14.40 -2.21
N TYR A 35 1.90 13.48 -2.39
CA TYR A 35 2.88 13.63 -3.46
C TYR A 35 2.24 13.12 -4.75
N VAL A 36 2.14 13.98 -5.75
CA VAL A 36 1.55 13.68 -7.05
C VAL A 36 2.57 13.90 -8.16
N CYS A 37 2.57 13.05 -9.18
CA CYS A 37 3.42 13.23 -10.35
C CYS A 37 3.16 14.60 -11.00
N SER A 38 4.21 15.30 -11.44
CA SER A 38 4.09 16.59 -12.13
C SER A 38 3.29 16.52 -13.43
N HIS A 39 3.17 15.34 -14.04
CA HIS A 39 2.33 15.09 -15.23
C HIS A 39 0.90 14.64 -14.88
N TYR A 40 0.44 14.82 -13.65
CA TYR A 40 -0.95 14.53 -13.32
C TYR A 40 -1.89 15.51 -14.06
N PRO A 41 -3.02 15.04 -14.65
CA PRO A 41 -3.61 13.71 -14.49
C PRO A 41 -3.17 12.64 -15.51
N SER A 42 -2.35 12.95 -16.53
CA SER A 42 -2.02 11.98 -17.60
C SER A 42 -1.25 10.76 -17.09
N CYS A 43 -0.34 10.93 -16.13
CA CYS A 43 0.34 9.80 -15.48
C CYS A 43 -0.50 9.16 -14.36
N ASP A 44 -1.44 9.91 -13.78
CA ASP A 44 -2.30 9.49 -12.64
C ASP A 44 -1.55 8.82 -11.48
N ALA A 45 -0.31 9.22 -11.16
CA ALA A 45 0.46 8.61 -10.08
C ALA A 45 0.55 9.54 -8.87
N TYR A 46 0.18 9.04 -7.68
CA TYR A 46 0.32 9.78 -6.41
C TYR A 46 0.49 8.84 -5.20
N VAL A 47 0.89 9.42 -4.07
CA VAL A 47 0.96 8.76 -2.77
C VAL A 47 0.63 9.74 -1.63
N SER A 48 -0.14 9.28 -0.65
CA SER A 48 -0.46 10.06 0.55
C SER A 48 0.74 10.22 1.48
N VAL A 49 0.71 11.24 2.32
CA VAL A 49 1.73 11.46 3.36
C VAL A 49 1.21 11.07 4.73
N HIS A 50 2.12 10.73 5.65
CA HIS A 50 1.76 10.55 7.05
C HIS A 50 1.28 11.88 7.67
N PRO A 51 0.17 11.89 8.42
CA PRO A 51 -0.37 13.10 9.04
C PRO A 51 0.68 13.88 9.84
N GLY A 52 0.71 15.20 9.68
CA GLY A 52 1.67 16.08 10.37
C GLY A 52 3.10 16.01 9.82
N THR A 53 3.36 15.23 8.77
CA THR A 53 4.69 15.10 8.16
C THR A 53 4.65 15.34 6.65
N LYS A 54 5.84 15.29 6.02
CA LYS A 54 6.01 15.19 4.56
C LYS A 54 6.59 13.84 4.15
N THR A 55 6.42 12.82 5.00
CA THR A 55 6.93 11.48 4.72
C THR A 55 5.87 10.72 3.90
N PRO A 56 6.19 10.22 2.69
CA PRO A 56 5.24 9.46 1.89
C PRO A 56 4.93 8.11 2.57
N MET A 57 3.67 7.68 2.50
CA MET A 57 3.23 6.39 3.05
C MET A 57 3.74 5.18 2.25
N GLY A 58 4.25 5.40 1.04
CA GLY A 58 4.56 4.36 0.06
C GLY A 58 5.28 4.92 -1.16
N SER A 59 5.39 4.11 -2.21
CA SER A 59 5.76 4.63 -3.53
C SER A 59 4.55 5.28 -4.19
N LEU A 60 4.79 6.17 -5.18
CA LEU A 60 3.74 6.61 -6.09
C LEU A 60 3.06 5.38 -6.73
N ALA A 61 1.74 5.46 -6.88
CA ALA A 61 0.94 4.41 -7.50
C ALA A 61 -0.09 5.03 -8.43
N ASN A 62 -0.27 4.42 -9.61
CA ASN A 62 -1.36 4.74 -10.51
C ASN A 62 -2.71 4.17 -10.03
N ALA A 63 -3.83 4.51 -10.68
CA ALA A 63 -5.16 3.99 -10.28
C ALA A 63 -5.20 2.46 -10.13
N ALA A 64 -4.61 1.74 -11.09
CA ALA A 64 -4.59 0.27 -11.08
C ALA A 64 -3.85 -0.27 -9.84
N LEU A 65 -2.65 0.22 -9.57
CA LEU A 65 -1.85 -0.21 -8.43
C LEU A 65 -2.48 0.21 -7.09
N ARG A 66 -3.07 1.41 -7.00
CA ARG A 66 -3.81 1.85 -5.82
C ARG A 66 -4.95 0.88 -5.50
N LYS A 67 -5.74 0.49 -6.51
CA LYS A 67 -6.81 -0.50 -6.35
C LYS A 67 -6.28 -1.85 -5.88
N LYS A 68 -5.17 -2.34 -6.44
CA LYS A 68 -4.54 -3.60 -6.00
C LYS A 68 -4.02 -3.54 -4.58
N ARG A 69 -3.38 -2.44 -4.17
CA ARG A 69 -2.93 -2.24 -2.78
C ARG A 69 -4.11 -2.26 -1.79
N ILE A 70 -5.23 -1.63 -2.14
CA ILE A 70 -6.47 -1.69 -1.36
C ILE A 70 -6.95 -3.14 -1.23
N LEU A 71 -7.05 -3.88 -2.33
CA LEU A 71 -7.47 -5.29 -2.32
C LEU A 71 -6.51 -6.18 -1.51
N ALA A 72 -5.20 -5.94 -1.62
CA ALA A 72 -4.18 -6.64 -0.86
C ALA A 72 -4.33 -6.39 0.64
N HIS A 73 -4.49 -5.13 1.06
CA HIS A 73 -4.80 -4.79 2.46
C HIS A 73 -6.10 -5.44 2.92
N GLN A 74 -7.17 -5.37 2.12
CA GLN A 74 -8.46 -5.97 2.47
C GLN A 74 -8.35 -7.47 2.70
N ALA A 75 -7.64 -8.21 1.85
CA ALA A 75 -7.46 -9.65 2.01
C ALA A 75 -6.54 -9.97 3.21
N PHE A 76 -5.40 -9.29 3.30
CA PHE A 76 -4.41 -9.53 4.36
C PHE A 76 -4.95 -9.18 5.74
N ASP A 77 -5.65 -8.06 5.88
CA ASP A 77 -6.14 -7.60 7.18
C ASP A 77 -7.19 -8.54 7.78
N GLN A 78 -7.90 -9.29 6.94
CA GLN A 78 -8.86 -10.29 7.43
C GLN A 78 -8.19 -11.39 8.25
N ILE A 79 -6.91 -11.69 8.00
CA ILE A 79 -6.17 -12.70 8.76
C ILE A 79 -6.12 -12.32 10.24
N TRP A 80 -5.68 -11.09 10.54
CA TRP A 80 -5.54 -10.65 11.92
C TRP A 80 -6.84 -10.10 12.52
N LYS A 81 -7.74 -9.54 11.70
CA LYS A 81 -9.08 -9.13 12.17
C LYS A 81 -9.92 -10.32 12.65
N ARG A 82 -9.75 -11.49 12.03
CA ARG A 82 -10.41 -12.74 12.43
C ARG A 82 -9.65 -13.52 13.51
N GLN A 83 -8.59 -12.93 14.07
CA GLN A 83 -7.75 -13.58 15.09
C GLN A 83 -7.12 -14.91 14.65
N ILE A 84 -6.97 -15.17 13.34
CA ILE A 84 -6.25 -16.35 12.82
C ILE A 84 -4.77 -16.24 13.23
N MET A 85 -4.25 -15.01 13.19
CA MET A 85 -2.93 -14.64 13.71
C MET A 85 -3.04 -13.27 14.36
N SER A 86 -2.16 -12.94 15.33
CA SER A 86 -2.01 -11.54 15.73
C SER A 86 -1.49 -10.71 14.54
N ARG A 87 -1.71 -9.38 14.57
CA ARG A 87 -1.22 -8.48 13.51
C ARG A 87 0.30 -8.63 13.30
N LYS A 88 1.07 -8.73 14.40
CA LYS A 88 2.53 -8.92 14.34
C LYS A 88 2.89 -10.24 13.65
N GLN A 89 2.25 -11.33 14.02
CA GLN A 89 2.45 -12.64 13.37
C GLN A 89 2.06 -12.62 11.89
N ALA A 90 0.96 -11.96 11.53
CA ALA A 90 0.54 -11.85 10.13
C ALA A 90 1.59 -11.14 9.27
N TYR A 91 2.22 -10.06 9.77
CA TYR A 91 3.30 -9.39 9.05
C TYR A 91 4.56 -10.26 8.95
N TYR A 92 4.94 -10.99 10.01
CA TYR A 92 6.06 -11.94 9.91
C TYR A 92 5.80 -13.06 8.90
N TRP A 93 4.61 -13.67 8.95
CA TRP A 93 4.19 -14.68 7.98
C TRP A 93 4.22 -14.13 6.56
N LEU A 94 3.73 -12.91 6.34
CA LEU A 94 3.75 -12.31 5.01
C LEU A 94 5.17 -12.10 4.51
N SER A 95 6.07 -11.68 5.41
CA SER A 95 7.48 -11.44 5.10
C SER A 95 8.19 -12.73 4.70
N ASP A 96 7.99 -13.80 5.46
CA ASP A 96 8.45 -15.16 5.13
C ASP A 96 7.91 -15.62 3.77
N LYS A 97 6.61 -15.47 3.53
CA LYS A 97 5.97 -15.87 2.25
C LYS A 97 6.46 -15.10 1.03
N LEU A 98 6.87 -13.85 1.21
CA LEU A 98 7.37 -13.01 0.11
C LEU A 98 8.89 -12.98 0.02
N GLY A 99 9.61 -13.65 0.93
CA GLY A 99 11.06 -13.57 1.03
C GLY A 99 11.56 -12.15 1.29
N THR A 100 10.84 -11.38 2.11
CA THR A 100 11.17 -10.00 2.45
C THR A 100 11.58 -9.87 3.91
N ASP A 101 12.35 -8.83 4.21
CA ASP A 101 12.63 -8.44 5.60
C ASP A 101 11.33 -7.93 6.26
N PRO A 102 10.94 -8.43 7.44
CA PRO A 102 9.79 -7.93 8.20
C PRO A 102 9.76 -6.43 8.41
N VAL A 103 10.92 -5.79 8.58
CA VAL A 103 11.02 -4.33 8.77
C VAL A 103 10.64 -3.57 7.50
N HIS A 104 10.78 -4.20 6.33
CA HIS A 104 10.56 -3.60 5.02
C HIS A 104 9.28 -4.10 4.32
N THR A 105 8.48 -4.93 5.00
CA THR A 105 7.28 -5.56 4.43
C THR A 105 6.07 -4.64 4.60
N HIS A 106 5.96 -3.67 3.68
CA HIS A 106 4.87 -2.71 3.64
C HIS A 106 4.12 -2.80 2.31
N ILE A 107 2.82 -3.14 2.36
CA ILE A 107 1.98 -3.26 1.15
C ILE A 107 1.93 -1.95 0.35
N ALA A 108 2.04 -0.80 1.02
CA ALA A 108 2.14 0.51 0.37
C ALA A 108 3.42 0.72 -0.47
N GLN A 109 4.41 -0.17 -0.37
CA GLN A 109 5.62 -0.18 -1.20
C GLN A 109 5.58 -1.25 -2.29
N PHE A 110 4.55 -2.09 -2.34
CA PHE A 110 4.47 -3.19 -3.30
C PHE A 110 3.97 -2.72 -4.66
N GLY A 111 4.58 -3.25 -5.71
CA GLY A 111 4.07 -3.18 -7.08
C GLY A 111 3.02 -4.26 -7.34
N ASP A 112 2.48 -4.26 -8.56
CA ASP A 112 1.41 -5.15 -9.00
C ASP A 112 1.61 -6.62 -8.61
N TYR A 113 2.76 -7.19 -9.00
CA TYR A 113 3.09 -8.60 -8.76
C TYR A 113 3.00 -8.97 -7.28
N ARG A 114 3.61 -8.17 -6.40
CA ARG A 114 3.59 -8.45 -4.95
C ARG A 114 2.21 -8.25 -4.35
N CYS A 115 1.43 -7.27 -4.82
CA CYS A 115 0.02 -7.15 -4.40
C CYS A 115 -0.78 -8.40 -4.76
N ASP A 116 -0.59 -8.94 -5.97
CA ASP A 116 -1.28 -10.16 -6.42
C ASP A 116 -0.85 -11.39 -5.58
N GLN A 117 0.44 -11.49 -5.22
CA GLN A 117 0.92 -12.50 -4.28
C GLN A 117 0.27 -12.37 -2.89
N VAL A 118 0.23 -11.16 -2.30
CA VAL A 118 -0.39 -10.90 -1.00
C VAL A 118 -1.85 -11.36 -1.02
N ILE A 119 -2.60 -10.98 -2.06
CA ILE A 119 -4.01 -11.36 -2.21
C ILE A 119 -4.15 -12.88 -2.26
N ARG A 120 -3.36 -13.55 -3.09
CA ARG A 120 -3.42 -15.01 -3.27
C ARG A 120 -3.11 -15.76 -1.98
N GLU A 121 -1.98 -15.43 -1.33
CA GLU A 121 -1.56 -16.14 -0.12
C GLU A 121 -2.50 -15.84 1.05
N SER A 122 -3.00 -14.61 1.17
CA SER A 122 -3.97 -14.26 2.21
C SER A 122 -5.29 -15.02 2.06
N ARG A 123 -5.76 -15.18 0.82
CA ARG A 123 -6.97 -15.97 0.53
C ARG A 123 -6.82 -17.44 0.91
N LYS A 124 -5.66 -18.05 0.66
CA LYS A 124 -5.38 -19.44 1.09
C LYS A 124 -5.52 -19.61 2.60
N VAL A 125 -4.92 -18.70 3.38
CA VAL A 125 -5.04 -18.71 4.85
C VAL A 125 -6.51 -18.63 5.29
N LEU A 126 -7.28 -17.71 4.69
CA LEU A 126 -8.68 -17.51 5.03
C LEU A 126 -9.57 -18.72 4.66
N ILE A 127 -9.29 -19.38 3.53
CA ILE A 127 -10.03 -20.58 3.09
C ILE A 127 -9.71 -21.75 4.01
N ASN A 128 -8.43 -22.01 4.28
CA ASN A 128 -8.01 -23.12 5.14
C ASN A 128 -8.58 -22.97 6.56
N ASN A 129 -8.59 -21.75 7.09
CA ASN A 129 -9.19 -21.50 8.41
C ASN A 129 -10.71 -21.75 8.43
N ARG A 130 -11.43 -21.40 7.35
CA ARG A 130 -12.88 -21.69 7.27
C ARG A 130 -13.15 -23.19 7.26
N GLN A 131 -12.37 -23.96 6.49
CA GLN A 131 -12.52 -25.41 6.43
C GLN A 131 -12.25 -26.07 7.79
N ASN A 132 -11.21 -25.61 8.50
CA ASN A 132 -10.89 -26.13 9.83
C ASN A 132 -11.99 -25.84 10.87
N VAL A 133 -12.63 -24.67 10.79
CA VAL A 133 -13.76 -24.32 11.69
C VAL A 133 -15.03 -25.09 11.32
N SER A 134 -15.28 -25.37 10.05
CA SER A 134 -16.45 -26.17 9.63
C SER A 134 -16.30 -27.68 9.87
N ALA A 135 -15.07 -28.16 10.10
CA ALA A 135 -14.76 -29.56 10.37
C ALA A 135 -14.61 -29.88 11.87
N ALA A 136 -14.66 -28.87 12.74
CA ALA A 136 -14.59 -28.98 14.20
C ALA A 136 -15.99 -28.78 14.81
#